data_AF-A0A2W2JKP0-F1
#
_entry.id   AF-A0A2W2JKP0-F1
#
_cell.length_a   1.000
_cell.length_b   1.000
_cell.length_c   1.000
_cell.angle_alpha   90.00
_cell.angle_beta   90.00
_cell.angle_gamma   90.00
#
_symmetry.space_group_name_H-M   'P 1'
#
loop_
_entity.id
_entity.type
_entity.pdbx_description
1 polymer ?
#
loop_
_entity_poly.entity_id
_entity_poly.type
_entity_poly.pdbx_seq_one_letter_code
_entity_poly.pdbx_strand_id
1 'polypeptide(L)' 'VVPPQFVNTGLPEFARCLALLGRMWRLRFGLNQEQAGRWTVDFQAQLAALDPAALGSPESWWSVLLEQMWDGLL' A
#
# COMPACT_ATOMS: atom_id res chain seq x y z
N VAL A 1 3.40 -19.05 -21.72
CA VAL A 1 2.33 -18.72 -20.75
C VAL A 1 2.90 -17.63 -19.85
N VAL A 2 2.19 -16.52 -19.62
CA VAL A 2 2.64 -15.53 -18.63
C VAL A 2 2.48 -16.18 -17.26
N PRO A 3 3.54 -16.28 -16.43
CA PRO A 3 3.41 -16.81 -15.08
C PRO A 3 2.43 -15.93 -14.28
N PRO A 4 1.64 -16.51 -13.37
CA PRO A 4 0.72 -15.73 -12.56
C PRO A 4 1.49 -14.64 -11.80
N GLN A 5 1.12 -13.39 -12.03
CA GLN A 5 1.63 -12.24 -11.30
C GLN A 5 0.70 -12.02 -10.12
N PHE A 6 1.11 -12.47 -8.94
CA PHE A 6 0.34 -12.24 -7.73
C PHE A 6 0.65 -10.84 -7.19
N VAL A 7 -0.38 -10.15 -6.75
CA VAL A 7 -0.27 -8.82 -6.11
C VAL A 7 0.37 -8.91 -4.71
N ASN A 8 0.32 -10.09 -4.11
CA ASN A 8 0.86 -10.44 -2.81
C ASN A 8 1.42 -11.87 -2.84
N THR A 9 2.22 -12.26 -1.85
CA THR A 9 2.75 -13.62 -1.71
C THR A 9 1.65 -14.69 -1.65
N GLY A 10 0.44 -14.33 -1.17
CA GLY A 10 -0.71 -15.20 -1.11
C GLY A 10 -2.02 -14.49 -0.73
N LEU A 11 -3.12 -15.25 -0.74
CA LEU A 11 -4.44 -14.74 -0.36
C LEU A 11 -4.53 -14.27 1.11
N PRO A 12 -3.93 -14.95 2.10
CA PRO A 12 -3.93 -14.46 3.49
C PRO A 12 -3.18 -13.13 3.65
N GLU A 13 -2.05 -12.97 2.97
CA GLU A 13 -1.26 -11.73 2.93
C GLU A 13 -2.05 -10.61 2.28
N PHE A 14 -2.70 -10.88 1.15
CA PHE A 14 -3.58 -9.91 0.48
C PHE A 14 -4.70 -9.43 1.41
N ALA A 15 -5.40 -10.34 2.09
CA ALA A 15 -6.44 -9.99 3.05
C ALA A 15 -5.90 -9.13 4.21
N ARG A 16 -4.70 -9.45 4.73
CA ARG A 16 -4.03 -8.64 5.77
C ARG A 16 -3.69 -7.24 5.27
N CYS A 17 -3.17 -7.12 4.05
CA CYS A 17 -2.83 -5.83 3.44
C CYS A 17 -4.07 -4.97 3.18
N LEU A 18 -5.17 -5.57 2.71
CA LEU A 18 -6.47 -4.88 2.58
C LEU A 18 -7.03 -4.44 3.93
N ALA A 19 -6.93 -5.28 4.96
CA ALA A 19 -7.36 -4.92 6.32
C ALA A 19 -6.52 -3.76 6.89
N LEU A 20 -5.21 -3.73 6.61
CA LEU A 20 -4.33 -2.62 6.95
C LEU A 20 -4.79 -1.32 6.28
N LEU A 21 -5.03 -1.36 4.96
CA LEU A 21 -5.54 -0.21 4.21
C LEU A 21 -6.85 0.30 4.81
N GLY A 22 -7.84 -0.57 5.01
CA GLY A 22 -9.14 -0.18 5.58
C GLY A 22 -9.04 0.44 6.99
N ARG A 23 -8.12 -0.05 7.83
CA ARG A 23 -7.86 0.50 9.16
C ARG A 23 -7.22 1.88 9.08
N MET A 24 -6.16 2.02 8.30
CA MET A 24 -5.36 3.26 8.25
C MET A 24 -6.03 4.37 7.45
N TRP A 25 -6.84 4.03 6.44
CA TRP A 25 -7.50 5.01 5.56
C TRP A 25 -8.33 6.02 6.33
N ARG A 26 -9.00 5.58 7.40
CA ARG A 26 -9.80 6.45 8.27
C ARG A 26 -8.99 7.55 8.94
N LEU A 27 -7.68 7.33 9.12
CA LEU A 27 -6.76 8.28 9.74
C LEU A 27 -6.18 9.30 8.75
N ARG A 28 -6.43 9.14 7.45
CA ARG A 28 -5.87 9.99 6.39
C ARG A 28 -6.68 11.26 6.16
N PHE A 29 -7.97 11.28 6.50
CA PHE A 29 -8.84 12.42 6.25
C PHE A 29 -8.48 13.63 7.13
N GLY A 30 -8.44 14.81 6.50
CA GLY A 30 -8.17 16.07 7.20
C GLY A 30 -6.70 16.32 7.53
N LEU A 31 -5.78 15.45 7.08
CA LEU A 31 -4.35 15.66 7.22
C LEU A 31 -3.88 16.80 6.31
N ASN A 32 -2.95 17.61 6.82
CA ASN A 32 -2.18 18.53 5.97
C ASN A 32 -1.14 17.76 5.12
N GLN A 33 -0.46 18.44 4.20
CA GLN A 33 0.47 17.81 3.27
C GLN A 33 1.63 17.05 3.97
N GLU A 34 2.22 17.63 5.02
CA GLU A 34 3.30 16.99 5.77
C GLU A 34 2.81 15.71 6.48
N GLN A 35 1.64 15.80 7.10
CA GLN A 35 1.00 14.69 7.79
C GLN A 35 0.59 13.58 6.82
N ALA A 36 0.06 13.93 5.65
CA ALA A 36 -0.27 12.98 4.59
C ALA A 36 0.98 12.24 4.10
N GLY A 37 2.11 12.94 3.94
CA GLY A 37 3.40 12.33 3.64
C GLY A 37 3.86 11.35 4.71
N ARG A 38 3.79 11.75 5.99
CA ARG A 38 4.10 10.86 7.13
C ARG A 38 3.22 9.61 7.13
N TRP A 39 1.91 9.79 6.94
CA TRP A 39 0.95 8.70 6.86
C TRP A 39 1.31 7.73 5.72
N THR A 40 1.70 8.24 4.55
CA THR A 40 2.05 7.39 3.39
C THR A 40 3.31 6.57 3.67
N VAL A 41 4.33 7.17 4.31
CA VAL A 41 5.54 6.45 4.76
C VAL A 41 5.18 5.33 5.74
N ASP A 42 4.35 5.62 6.75
CA ASP A 42 3.97 4.64 7.76
C ASP A 42 3.13 3.49 7.17
N PHE A 43 2.26 3.80 6.21
CA PHE A 43 1.47 2.80 5.49
C PHE A 43 2.38 1.91 4.64
N GLN A 44 3.30 2.50 3.86
CA GLN A 44 4.29 1.76 3.07
C GLN A 44 5.14 0.83 3.94
N ALA A 45 5.63 1.32 5.09
CA ALA A 45 6.44 0.52 6.00
C ALA A 45 5.66 -0.67 6.59
N GLN A 46 4.42 -0.45 7.03
CA GLN A 46 3.56 -1.52 7.53
C GLN A 46 3.17 -2.53 6.45
N LEU A 47 2.95 -2.07 5.22
CA LEU A 47 2.65 -2.92 4.09
C LEU A 47 3.83 -3.84 3.75
N ALA A 48 5.03 -3.28 3.66
CA ALA A 48 6.26 -4.05 3.45
C ALA A 48 6.52 -5.06 4.57
N ALA A 49 6.20 -4.72 5.82
CA ALA A 49 6.33 -5.62 6.96
C ALA A 49 5.32 -6.78 6.92
N LEU A 50 4.13 -6.58 6.36
CA LEU A 50 3.13 -7.63 6.18
C LEU A 50 3.49 -8.57 5.02
N ASP A 51 3.94 -8.01 3.91
CA ASP A 51 4.28 -8.74 2.70
C ASP A 51 5.24 -7.95 1.79
N PRO A 52 6.54 -8.25 1.79
CA PRO A 52 7.52 -7.58 0.93
C PRO A 52 7.21 -7.73 -0.57
N ALA A 53 6.55 -8.82 -0.99
CA ALA A 53 6.21 -9.04 -2.40
C ALA A 53 5.19 -8.03 -2.91
N ALA A 54 4.39 -7.42 -2.02
CA ALA A 54 3.46 -6.36 -2.36
C ALA A 54 4.15 -5.16 -3.02
N LEU A 55 5.41 -4.89 -2.66
CA LEU A 55 6.22 -3.78 -3.19
C LEU A 55 7.41 -4.27 -4.02
N GLY A 56 7.38 -5.53 -4.48
CA GLY A 56 8.48 -6.16 -5.19
C GLY A 56 8.75 -5.60 -6.59
N SER A 57 7.82 -4.82 -7.15
CA SER A 57 7.96 -4.14 -8.44
C SER A 57 7.28 -2.76 -8.39
N PRO A 58 7.81 -1.73 -9.07
CA PRO A 58 7.12 -0.44 -9.27
C PRO A 58 5.76 -0.59 -9.96
N GLU A 59 5.61 -1.60 -10.81
CA GLU A 59 4.38 -1.86 -11.60
C GLU A 59 3.33 -2.66 -10.81
N SER A 60 3.68 -3.14 -9.61
CA SER A 60 2.73 -3.83 -8.75
C SER A 60 1.60 -2.88 -8.33
N TRP A 61 0.39 -3.43 -8.17
CA TRP A 61 -0.78 -2.63 -7.83
C TRP A 61 -0.60 -1.78 -6.56
N TRP A 62 0.06 -2.33 -5.53
CA TRP A 62 0.35 -1.59 -4.30
C TRP A 62 1.37 -0.47 -4.48
N SER A 63 2.40 -0.67 -5.31
CA SER A 63 3.36 0.39 -5.65
C SER A 63 2.69 1.54 -6.38
N VAL A 64 1.83 1.24 -7.37
CA VAL A 64 1.04 2.26 -8.07
C VAL A 64 0.12 2.98 -7.10
N LEU A 65 -0.57 2.26 -6.20
CA LEU A 65 -1.43 2.89 -5.19
C LEU A 65 -0.64 3.88 -4.31
N LEU A 66 0.55 3.50 -3.85
CA LEU A 66 1.42 4.37 -3.05
C LEU A 66 1.91 5.59 -3.84
N GLU A 67 2.25 5.42 -5.11
CA GLU A 67 2.61 6.52 -6.00
C GLU A 67 1.47 7.55 -6.08
N GLN A 68 0.23 7.10 -6.27
CA GLN A 68 -0.92 8.01 -6.31
C GLN A 68 -1.22 8.67 -4.96
N MET A 69 -0.92 8.01 -3.85
CA MET A 69 -0.98 8.64 -2.52
C MET A 69 0.10 9.71 -2.32
N TRP A 70 1.28 9.53 -2.92
CA TRP A 70 2.37 10.51 -2.90
C TRP A 70 2.07 11.72 -3.79
N ASP A 71 1.46 11.49 -4.96
CA ASP A 71 1.01 12.54 -5.87
C ASP A 71 -0.19 13.33 -5.33
N GLY A 72 -0.83 12.85 -4.27
CA GLY A 72 -2.01 13.47 -3.68
C GLY A 72 -3.29 13.25 -4.49
N LEU A 73 -3.34 12.20 -5.30
CA LEU A 73 -4.50 11.86 -6.15
C LEU A 73 -5.56 11.02 -5.42
N LEU A 74 -5.34 10.68 -4.15
CA LEU A 74 -6.19 9.82 -3.32
C LEU A 74 -6.43 10.40 -1.91
#